data_AF-A0A8J7P0A3-F1
#
_entry.id   AF-A0A8J7P0A3-F1
#
_cell.length_a   1.000
_cell.length_b   1.000
_cell.length_c   1.000
_cell.angle_alpha   90.00
_cell.angle_beta   90.00
_cell.angle_gamma   90.00
#
_symmetry.space_group_name_H-M   'P 1'
#
loop_
_entity.id
_entity.type
_entity.pdbx_description
1 polymer ?
#
loop_
_entity_poly.entity_id
_entity_poly.type
_entity_poly.pdbx_seq_one_letter_code
_entity_poly.pdbx_strand_id
1 'polypeptide(L)'
;MANIYDAGRGLVRIGPCKWSPNPDIAFWLTQDDDTILKHLSTSPLVEPPHFVQHIKSTIRFLLEHPNPDSLFPGGEPQLYCRSAEGGWERAPEGMQQ
;
A
#
# COMPACT_ATOMS: atom_id res chain seq x y z
N MET A 1 -5.98 4.08 -12.16
CA MET A 1 -4.51 4.05 -12.25
C MET A 1 -4.00 5.35 -11.63
N ALA A 2 -3.05 5.31 -10.71
CA ALA A 2 -2.48 6.50 -10.07
C ALA A 2 -1.08 6.79 -10.62
N ASN A 3 -0.77 8.05 -10.94
CA ASN A 3 0.59 8.48 -11.26
C ASN A 3 1.33 8.80 -9.96
N ILE A 4 2.40 8.04 -9.66
CA ILE A 4 3.12 8.11 -8.39
C ILE A 4 4.54 8.69 -8.52
N TYR A 5 5.01 9.04 -9.72
CA TYR A 5 6.39 9.51 -9.91
C TYR A 5 6.44 10.84 -10.66
N ASP A 6 7.05 11.83 -10.02
CA ASP A 6 7.39 13.11 -10.62
C ASP A 6 8.83 13.03 -11.15
N ALA A 7 8.97 12.77 -12.45
CA ALA A 7 10.26 12.66 -13.11
C ALA A 7 11.02 14.00 -13.18
N GLY A 8 10.32 15.14 -13.16
CA GLY A 8 10.94 16.46 -13.20
C GLY A 8 11.67 16.79 -11.88
N ARG A 9 11.16 16.26 -10.77
CA ARG A 9 11.72 16.47 -9.42
C ARG A 9 12.47 15.26 -8.88
N GLY A 10 12.33 14.11 -9.54
CA GLY A 10 12.89 12.83 -9.08
C GLY A 10 12.21 12.28 -7.82
N LEU A 11 10.93 12.60 -7.61
CA LEU A 11 10.19 12.29 -6.40
C LEU A 11 9.13 11.20 -6.62
N VAL A 12 9.04 10.25 -5.69
CA VAL A 12 7.85 9.41 -5.55
C VAL A 12 6.84 10.18 -4.70
N ARG A 13 5.62 10.31 -5.22
CA ARG A 13 4.50 11.01 -4.58
C ARG A 13 3.36 10.03 -4.35
N ILE A 14 3.24 9.56 -3.11
CA ILE A 14 2.10 8.74 -2.67
C ILE A 14 1.04 9.68 -2.14
N GLY A 15 0.01 9.94 -2.95
CA GLY A 15 -1.08 10.84 -2.60
C GLY A 15 -2.08 10.21 -1.62
N PRO A 16 -2.92 11.03 -0.99
CA PRO A 16 -4.02 10.54 -0.17
C PRO A 16 -4.90 9.58 -0.95
N CYS A 17 -5.30 8.50 -0.28
CA CYS A 17 -6.23 7.52 -0.80
C CYS A 17 -7.46 7.43 0.11
N LYS A 18 -8.56 6.92 -0.45
CA LYS A 18 -9.83 6.77 0.25
C LYS A 18 -10.29 5.33 0.15
N TRP A 19 -10.71 4.77 1.27
CA TRP A 19 -11.45 3.53 1.37
C TRP A 19 -12.45 3.64 2.52
N SER A 20 -13.53 2.88 2.42
CA SER A 20 -14.47 2.72 3.53
C SER A 20 -13.97 1.60 4.45
N PRO A 21 -14.17 1.70 5.78
CA PRO A 21 -13.91 0.59 6.68
C PRO A 21 -14.67 -0.67 6.23
N ASN A 22 -13.99 -1.81 6.22
CA ASN A 22 -14.58 -3.09 5.90
C ASN A 22 -14.16 -4.11 6.98
N PRO A 23 -14.90 -4.27 8.09
CA PRO A 23 -14.53 -5.21 9.13
C PRO A 23 -14.64 -6.68 8.66
N ASP A 24 -15.54 -6.96 7.70
CA ASP A 24 -15.77 -8.32 7.20
C ASP A 24 -14.55 -8.88 6.46
N ILE A 25 -13.62 -8.02 6.01
CA ILE A 25 -12.36 -8.46 5.41
C ILE A 25 -11.50 -9.28 6.38
N ALA A 26 -11.72 -9.16 7.70
CA ALA A 26 -11.06 -9.97 8.71
C ALA A 26 -11.35 -11.47 8.57
N PHE A 27 -12.49 -11.84 7.96
CA PHE A 27 -12.82 -13.23 7.63
C PHE A 27 -11.69 -13.92 6.84
N TRP A 28 -11.06 -13.21 5.91
CA TRP A 28 -9.99 -13.76 5.09
C TRP A 28 -8.72 -14.10 5.88
N LEU A 29 -8.52 -13.51 7.07
CA LEU A 29 -7.38 -13.84 7.92
C LEU A 29 -7.52 -15.21 8.59
N THR A 30 -8.74 -15.76 8.68
CA THR A 30 -8.99 -17.09 9.28
C THR A 30 -8.95 -18.22 8.26
N GLN A 31 -8.88 -17.89 6.96
CA GLN A 31 -8.87 -18.87 5.88
C GLN A 31 -7.48 -19.47 5.68
N ASP A 32 -7.46 -20.71 5.20
CA ASP A 32 -6.24 -21.37 4.73
C ASP A 32 -5.73 -20.74 3.42
N ASP A 33 -4.48 -21.09 3.08
CA ASP A 33 -3.78 -20.48 1.96
C ASP A 33 -4.38 -20.86 0.59
N ASP A 34 -4.89 -22.09 0.44
CA ASP A 34 -5.53 -22.55 -0.81
C ASP A 34 -6.86 -21.81 -1.05
N THR A 35 -7.64 -21.60 0.01
CA THR A 35 -8.88 -20.81 -0.04
C THR A 35 -8.59 -19.36 -0.43
N ILE A 36 -7.56 -18.75 0.15
CA ILE A 36 -7.17 -17.37 -0.19
C ILE A 36 -6.68 -17.28 -1.64
N LEU A 37 -5.80 -18.18 -2.07
CA LEU A 37 -5.33 -18.22 -3.46
C LEU A 37 -6.51 -18.34 -4.41
N LYS A 38 -7.39 -19.32 -4.19
CA LYS A 38 -8.53 -19.58 -5.07
C LYS A 38 -9.46 -18.39 -5.23
N HIS A 39 -9.70 -17.64 -4.16
CA HIS A 39 -10.74 -16.61 -4.14
C HIS A 39 -10.22 -15.17 -4.28
N LEU A 40 -8.96 -14.90 -3.93
CA LEU A 40 -8.39 -13.55 -3.97
C LEU A 40 -7.31 -13.36 -5.05
N SER A 41 -6.87 -14.43 -5.72
CA SER A 41 -6.04 -14.34 -6.93
C SER A 41 -6.88 -14.34 -8.20
N THR A 42 -6.41 -13.67 -9.24
CA THR A 42 -6.94 -13.78 -10.61
C THR A 42 -6.36 -14.98 -11.37
N SER A 43 -5.29 -15.60 -10.86
CA SER A 43 -4.58 -16.74 -11.46
C SER A 43 -3.95 -17.66 -10.40
N PRO A 44 -4.75 -18.43 -9.64
CA PRO A 44 -4.29 -19.14 -8.44
C PRO A 44 -3.13 -20.11 -8.64
N LEU A 45 -2.98 -20.66 -9.86
CA LEU A 45 -1.95 -21.66 -10.19
C LEU A 45 -0.56 -21.07 -10.50
N VAL A 46 -0.46 -19.75 -10.68
CA VAL A 46 0.77 -19.08 -11.14
C VAL A 46 1.14 -17.86 -10.29
N GLU A 47 0.51 -17.71 -9.12
CA GLU A 47 0.90 -16.67 -8.19
C GLU A 47 2.32 -16.92 -7.63
N PRO A 48 3.07 -15.87 -7.29
CA PRO A 48 4.33 -16.00 -6.59
C PRO A 48 4.17 -16.70 -5.22
N PRO A 49 5.22 -17.35 -4.70
CA PRO A 49 5.15 -18.13 -3.45
C PRO A 49 4.74 -17.30 -2.22
N HIS A 50 4.91 -15.97 -2.25
CA HIS A 50 4.56 -15.08 -1.14
C HIS A 50 3.21 -14.38 -1.29
N PHE A 51 2.40 -14.74 -2.30
CA PHE A 51 1.14 -14.07 -2.58
C PHE A 51 0.19 -14.04 -1.37
N VAL A 52 -0.08 -15.18 -0.75
CA VAL A 52 -1.01 -15.26 0.39
C VAL A 52 -0.51 -14.44 1.57
N GLN A 53 0.79 -14.48 1.84
CA GLN A 53 1.41 -13.67 2.88
C GLN A 53 1.20 -12.18 2.62
N HIS A 54 1.40 -11.72 1.38
CA HIS A 54 1.16 -10.33 0.99
C HIS A 54 -0.31 -9.95 1.19
N ILE A 55 -1.26 -10.78 0.74
CA ILE A 55 -2.69 -10.55 0.92
C ILE A 55 -3.07 -10.44 2.40
N LYS A 56 -2.62 -11.38 3.26
CA LYS A 56 -2.88 -11.32 4.71
C LYS A 56 -2.28 -10.05 5.33
N SER A 57 -1.08 -9.63 4.90
CA SER A 57 -0.46 -8.39 5.37
C SER A 57 -1.25 -7.15 4.94
N THR A 58 -1.75 -7.10 3.71
CA THR A 58 -2.60 -6.01 3.20
C THR A 58 -3.91 -5.93 3.97
N ILE A 59 -4.55 -7.07 4.25
CA ILE A 59 -5.79 -7.13 5.02
C ILE A 59 -5.58 -6.59 6.44
N ARG A 60 -4.49 -6.99 7.13
CA ARG A 60 -4.15 -6.44 8.46
C ARG A 60 -3.95 -4.94 8.41
N PHE A 61 -3.22 -4.43 7.42
CA PHE A 61 -3.01 -3.00 7.25
C PHE A 61 -4.32 -2.23 7.12
N LEU A 62 -5.28 -2.75 6.34
CA LEU A 62 -6.61 -2.14 6.19
C LEU A 62 -7.43 -2.16 7.49
N LEU A 63 -7.32 -3.22 8.28
CA LEU A 63 -7.98 -3.33 9.59
C LEU A 63 -7.38 -2.41 10.65
N GLU A 64 -6.06 -2.22 10.63
CA GLU A 64 -5.33 -1.30 11.52
C GLU A 64 -5.58 0.17 11.13
N HIS A 65 -5.85 0.45 9.85
CA HIS A 65 -6.09 1.78 9.31
C HIS A 65 -7.48 1.89 8.65
N PRO A 66 -8.59 1.74 9.41
CA PRO A 66 -9.93 1.77 8.85
C PRO A 66 -10.29 3.14 8.26
N ASN A 67 -9.64 4.20 8.75
CA ASN A 67 -9.70 5.54 8.18
C ASN A 67 -8.33 5.91 7.57
N PRO A 68 -8.22 6.05 6.24
CA PRO A 68 -6.96 6.40 5.59
C PRO A 68 -6.49 7.82 5.87
N ASP A 69 -7.34 8.73 6.37
CA ASP A 69 -6.98 10.13 6.55
C ASP A 69 -5.87 10.33 7.58
N SER A 70 -5.72 9.39 8.52
CA SER A 70 -4.60 9.40 9.48
C SER A 70 -3.24 9.13 8.82
N LEU A 71 -3.21 8.48 7.66
CA LEU A 71 -1.99 8.20 6.89
C LEU A 71 -1.50 9.42 6.10
N PHE A 72 -2.36 10.44 5.94
CA PHE A 72 -2.09 11.66 5.17
C PHE A 72 -2.51 12.90 5.96
N PRO A 73 -1.75 13.28 7.01
CA PRO A 73 -2.05 14.47 7.80
C PRO A 73 -2.22 15.71 6.91
N GLY A 74 -3.31 16.47 7.12
CA GLY A 74 -3.62 17.64 6.31
C GLY A 74 -4.06 17.34 4.86
N GLY A 75 -4.21 16.07 4.48
CA GLY A 75 -4.46 15.68 3.09
C GLY A 75 -3.20 15.80 2.21
N GLU A 76 -2.03 15.92 2.82
CA GLU A 76 -0.77 16.08 2.10
C GLU A 76 -0.20 14.72 1.64
N PRO A 77 0.47 14.67 0.48
CA PRO A 77 1.10 13.45 0.00
C PRO A 77 2.32 13.07 0.85
N GLN A 78 2.65 11.80 0.80
CA GLN A 78 3.93 11.29 1.26
C GLN A 78 4.95 11.36 0.11
N LEU A 79 6.01 12.16 0.30
CA LEU A 79 7.07 12.35 -0.69
C LEU A 79 8.32 11.54 -0.33
N TYR A 80 8.95 10.95 -1.33
CA TYR A 80 10.21 10.20 -1.19
C TYR A 80 11.20 10.54 -2.31
N CYS A 81 12.49 10.60 -1.98
CA CYS A 81 13.59 10.83 -2.93
C CYS A 81 14.61 9.69 -2.87
N ARG A 82 15.45 9.58 -3.91
CA ARG A 82 16.57 8.64 -3.93
C ARG A 82 17.65 9.13 -2.96
N SER A 83 18.09 8.26 -2.05
CA SER A 83 19.24 8.51 -1.19
C SER A 83 20.55 8.36 -1.97
N ALA A 84 21.66 8.85 -1.41
CA ALA A 84 22.99 8.69 -2.00
C ALA A 84 23.40 7.21 -2.16
N GLU A 85 22.88 6.32 -1.31
CA GLU A 85 23.10 4.87 -1.36
C GLU A 85 22.18 4.17 -2.38
N GLY A 86 21.30 4.92 -3.03
CA GLY A 86 20.39 4.42 -4.06
C GLY A 86 19.05 3.88 -3.55
N GLY A 87 18.81 3.90 -2.23
CA GLY A 87 17.52 3.57 -1.62
C GLY A 87 16.48 4.70 -1.75
N TRP A 88 15.28 4.48 -1.21
CA TRP A 88 14.25 5.52 -1.10
C TRP A 88 14.13 6.00 0.34
N GLU A 89 14.14 7.31 0.54
CA GLU A 89 13.99 7.95 1.86
C GLU A 89 12.91 9.05 1.80
N ARG A 90 12.40 9.45 2.97
CA ARG A 90 11.44 10.55 3.05
C ARG A 90 12.08 11.82 2.52
N ALA A 91 11.39 12.49 1.60
CA ALA A 91 11.88 13.76 1.09
C ALA A 91 11.93 14.80 2.23
N PRO A 92 12.97 15.64 2.30
CA PRO A 92 13.03 16.74 3.26
C PRO A 92 11.83 17.68 3.09
N GLU A 93 11.35 18.29 4.19
CA GLU A 93 10.20 19.19 4.18
C GLU A 93 10.34 20.36 3.17
N GLY A 94 11.57 20.81 2.92
CA GLY A 94 11.87 21.86 1.93
C GLY A 94 11.59 21.51 0.46
N MET A 95 11.36 20.23 0.14
CA MET A 95 10.99 19.76 -1.20
C MET A 95 9.48 19.50 -1.35
N GLN A 96 8.64 20.06 -0.47
CA GLN A 96 7.17 19.90 -0.55
C GLN A 96 6.46 20.94 -1.44
N GLN A 97 7.17 21.96 -1.95
CA GLN A 97 6.61 22.99 -2.84
C GLN A 97 6.82 22.69 -4.33
#